data_AF-A0A952H1Y6-F1
#
_entry.id   AF-A0A952H1Y6-F1
#
_cell.length_a   1.000
_cell.length_b   1.000
_cell.length_c   1.000
_cell.angle_alpha   90.00
_cell.angle_beta   90.00
_cell.angle_gamma   90.00
#
_symmetry.space_group_name_H-M   'P 1'
#
loop_
_entity.id
_entity.type
_entity.pdbx_description
1 polymer ?
#
loop_
_entity_poly.entity_id
_entity_poly.type
_entity_poly.pdbx_seq_one_letter_code
_entity_poly.pdbx_strand_id
1 'polypeptide(L)'
;MSTQTVIASALLATLTAFAGQAMAADNPDARQAQPVATSQVSRAEVLADLQIYRESGLAQAELSENAGIDTERRAKAQAKYAQLRKSSYFAALVKRHGGSESDVDVAAAR
;
A
#
# COMPACT_ATOMS: atom_id res chain seq x y z
N MET A 1 55.55 4.40 -3.62
CA MET A 1 54.14 4.56 -4.01
C MET A 1 53.49 3.20 -4.07
N SER A 2 52.23 3.15 -3.65
CA SER A 2 51.45 1.99 -3.19
C SER A 2 51.20 0.90 -4.24
N THR A 3 51.14 -0.34 -3.76
CA THR A 3 50.77 -1.59 -4.43
C THR A 3 49.35 -1.58 -4.99
N GLN A 4 49.17 -2.11 -6.21
CA GLN A 4 47.86 -2.37 -6.82
C GLN A 4 47.32 -3.72 -6.36
N THR A 5 46.16 -3.70 -5.73
CA THR A 5 45.42 -4.88 -5.25
C THR A 5 44.69 -5.60 -6.38
N VAL A 6 44.63 -6.91 -6.16
CA VAL A 6 44.25 -7.99 -7.07
C VAL A 6 42.74 -8.30 -6.93
N ILE A 7 42.23 -9.06 -7.90
CA ILE A 7 41.18 -10.10 -7.83
C ILE A 7 39.79 -9.72 -8.37
N ALA A 8 39.55 -10.28 -9.55
CA ALA A 8 38.27 -10.51 -10.21
C ALA A 8 37.30 -11.30 -9.32
N SER A 9 36.07 -10.79 -9.18
CA SER A 9 34.96 -11.53 -8.58
C SER A 9 34.09 -12.10 -9.69
N ALA A 10 34.18 -13.41 -9.88
CA ALA A 10 33.28 -14.20 -10.69
C ALA A 10 32.10 -14.73 -9.86
N LEU A 11 31.11 -15.28 -10.59
CA LEU A 11 30.14 -16.31 -10.19
C LEU A 11 28.68 -15.87 -9.94
N LEU A 12 27.90 -16.02 -11.03
CA LEU A 12 26.71 -16.86 -11.16
C LEU A 12 25.70 -16.85 -10.01
N ALA A 13 24.62 -16.07 -10.17
CA ALA A 13 23.33 -16.39 -9.56
C ALA A 13 22.49 -17.17 -10.58
N THR A 14 22.54 -18.50 -10.50
CA THR A 14 21.66 -19.43 -11.22
C THR A 14 20.21 -19.22 -10.80
N LEU A 15 19.35 -18.77 -11.71
CA LEU A 15 17.90 -18.79 -11.56
C LEU A 15 17.41 -20.23 -11.77
N THR A 16 17.40 -21.05 -10.72
CA THR A 16 16.63 -22.30 -10.75
C THR A 16 15.17 -21.97 -10.50
N ALA A 17 14.44 -21.71 -11.58
CA ALA A 17 12.99 -21.83 -11.59
C ALA A 17 12.65 -23.30 -11.29
N PHE A 18 12.27 -23.59 -10.04
CA PHE A 18 11.74 -24.89 -9.67
C PHE A 18 10.34 -25.01 -10.29
N ALA A 19 10.28 -25.57 -11.50
CA ALA A 19 9.05 -26.01 -12.10
C ALA A 19 8.49 -27.17 -11.26
N GLY A 20 7.63 -26.85 -10.30
CA GLY A 20 6.84 -27.82 -9.54
C GLY A 20 5.81 -28.49 -10.45
N GLN A 21 6.22 -29.56 -11.13
CA GLN A 21 5.33 -30.42 -11.91
C GLN A 21 5.54 -31.85 -11.39
N ALA A 22 4.72 -32.29 -10.42
CA ALA A 22 4.31 -33.67 -10.22
C ALA A 22 3.43 -33.76 -8.96
N MET A 23 2.35 -34.56 -9.02
CA MET A 23 1.37 -34.87 -7.98
C MET A 23 0.12 -33.96 -7.91
N ALA A 24 -0.52 -33.73 -9.06
CA ALA A 24 -1.89 -33.20 -9.14
C ALA A 24 -2.87 -34.23 -9.73
N ALA A 25 -2.72 -35.50 -9.35
CA ALA A 25 -3.68 -36.55 -9.68
C ALA A 25 -4.31 -37.05 -8.37
N ASP A 26 -5.64 -37.05 -8.32
CA ASP A 26 -6.49 -37.79 -7.35
C ASP A 26 -6.99 -37.15 -6.04
N ASN A 27 -7.02 -35.82 -5.90
CA ASN A 27 -7.82 -35.19 -4.83
C ASN A 27 -8.84 -34.18 -5.40
N PRO A 28 -10.15 -34.53 -5.49
CA PRO A 28 -11.19 -33.57 -5.87
C PRO A 28 -11.42 -32.47 -4.82
N ASP A 29 -10.94 -32.68 -3.58
CA ASP A 29 -10.94 -31.69 -2.49
C ASP A 29 -9.68 -30.83 -2.43
N ALA A 30 -8.71 -31.05 -3.31
CA ALA A 30 -7.61 -30.12 -3.57
C ALA A 30 -8.07 -28.94 -4.43
N ARG A 31 -9.28 -28.42 -4.18
CA ARG A 31 -9.54 -26.99 -4.33
C ARG A 31 -8.64 -26.30 -3.32
N GLN A 32 -7.38 -26.21 -3.73
CA GLN A 32 -6.33 -25.41 -3.16
C GLN A 32 -6.99 -24.21 -2.53
N ALA A 33 -6.87 -24.09 -1.20
CA ALA A 33 -7.01 -22.84 -0.51
C ALA A 33 -6.04 -21.89 -1.23
N GLN A 34 -6.52 -21.27 -2.30
CA GLN A 34 -5.86 -20.17 -2.95
C GLN A 34 -5.55 -19.24 -1.80
N PRO A 35 -4.28 -18.87 -1.56
CA PRO A 35 -3.98 -17.90 -0.53
C PRO A 35 -4.88 -16.70 -0.86
N VAL A 36 -5.92 -16.51 -0.05
CA VAL A 36 -6.80 -15.36 -0.19
C VAL A 36 -5.83 -14.22 -0.04
N ALA A 37 -5.61 -13.46 -1.12
CA ALA A 37 -4.71 -12.33 -1.11
C ALA A 37 -5.15 -11.48 0.08
N THR A 38 -4.37 -11.52 1.16
CA THR A 38 -4.70 -10.76 2.35
C THR A 38 -4.58 -9.32 1.90
N SER A 39 -5.72 -8.60 1.91
CA SER A 39 -5.73 -7.19 1.56
C SER A 39 -4.68 -6.52 2.45
N GLN A 40 -3.66 -5.93 1.83
CA GLN A 40 -2.52 -5.32 2.53
C GLN A 40 -2.93 -4.07 3.34
N VAL A 41 -4.20 -3.68 3.29
CA VAL A 41 -4.78 -2.52 3.98
C VAL A 41 -5.67 -3.01 5.10
N SER A 42 -5.40 -2.55 6.33
CA SER A 42 -6.19 -2.93 7.50
C SER A 42 -7.54 -2.20 7.51
N ARG A 43 -8.55 -2.79 8.17
CA ARG A 43 -9.85 -2.13 8.36
C ARG A 43 -9.72 -0.78 9.07
N ALA A 44 -8.82 -0.70 10.05
CA ALA A 44 -8.58 0.52 10.82
C ALA A 44 -8.03 1.65 9.94
N GLU A 45 -7.14 1.31 9.00
CA GLU A 45 -6.60 2.24 8.03
C GLU A 45 -7.67 2.76 7.08
N VAL A 46 -8.53 1.90 6.55
CA VAL A 46 -9.68 2.31 5.71
C VAL A 46 -10.59 3.29 6.46
N LEU A 47 -10.89 3.01 7.74
CA LEU A 47 -11.75 3.89 8.53
C LEU A 47 -11.10 5.26 8.81
N ALA A 48 -9.80 5.27 9.10
CA ALA A 48 -9.03 6.51 9.25
C ALA A 48 -8.99 7.31 7.94
N ASP A 49 -8.76 6.64 6.81
CA ASP A 49 -8.66 7.22 5.49
C ASP A 49 -9.99 7.87 5.05
N LEU A 50 -11.10 7.13 5.23
CA LEU A 50 -12.44 7.65 4.99
C LEU A 50 -12.76 8.87 5.86
N GLN A 51 -12.25 8.92 7.09
CA GLN A 51 -12.44 10.06 7.97
C GLN A 51 -11.69 11.30 7.46
N ILE A 52 -10.39 11.19 7.17
CA ILE A 52 -9.63 12.34 6.66
C ILE A 52 -10.08 12.77 5.25
N TYR A 53 -10.58 11.83 4.43
CA TYR A 53 -11.16 12.11 3.13
C TYR A 53 -12.38 13.04 3.26
N ARG A 54 -13.26 12.79 4.24
CA ARG A 54 -14.38 13.70 4.56
C ARG A 54 -13.91 15.01 5.19
N GLU A 55 -12.99 14.97 6.15
CA GLU A 55 -12.50 16.16 6.87
C GLU A 55 -11.70 17.13 5.97
N SER A 56 -11.06 16.60 4.93
CA SER A 56 -10.36 17.41 3.93
C SER A 56 -11.31 18.25 3.08
N GLY A 57 -12.60 17.91 3.04
CA GLY A 57 -13.59 18.48 2.13
C GLY A 57 -13.52 17.88 0.72
N LEU A 58 -12.63 16.90 0.48
CA LEU A 58 -12.44 16.29 -0.83
C LEU A 58 -13.68 15.52 -1.28
N ALA A 59 -14.35 14.82 -0.37
CA ALA A 59 -15.62 14.15 -0.65
C ALA A 59 -16.67 15.10 -1.24
N GLN A 60 -16.82 16.29 -0.67
CA GLN A 60 -17.78 17.30 -1.14
C GLN A 60 -17.33 17.93 -2.46
N ALA A 61 -16.03 18.17 -2.62
CA ALA A 61 -15.49 18.71 -3.85
C ALA A 61 -15.64 17.74 -5.04
N GLU A 62 -15.55 16.44 -4.80
CA GLU A 62 -15.71 15.40 -5.82
C GLU A 62 -17.18 15.09 -6.14
N LEU A 63 -18.08 15.23 -5.16
CA LEU A 63 -19.53 15.09 -5.35
C LEU A 63 -20.20 16.33 -5.99
N SER A 64 -19.47 17.42 -6.17
CA SER A 64 -19.99 18.65 -6.75
C SER A 64 -20.36 18.47 -8.23
N GLU A 65 -21.59 18.80 -8.60
CA GLU A 65 -22.06 18.80 -10.00
C GLU A 65 -21.27 19.79 -10.88
N ASN A 66 -20.58 20.76 -10.25
CA ASN A 66 -19.75 21.76 -10.90
C ASN A 66 -18.23 21.43 -10.82
N ALA A 67 -17.85 20.17 -10.64
CA ALA A 67 -16.45 19.74 -10.47
C ALA A 67 -15.49 20.22 -11.57
N GLY A 68 -15.99 20.47 -12.79
CA GLY A 68 -15.22 21.03 -13.91
C GLY A 68 -14.93 22.53 -13.82
N ILE A 69 -15.76 23.29 -13.10
CA ILE A 69 -15.60 24.74 -12.93
C ILE A 69 -14.79 25.04 -11.66
N ASP A 70 -14.94 24.21 -10.63
CA ASP A 70 -14.37 24.44 -9.30
C ASP A 70 -13.05 23.68 -9.07
N THR A 71 -12.15 23.79 -10.04
CA THR A 71 -10.86 23.09 -10.05
C THR A 71 -9.97 23.51 -8.88
N GLU A 72 -9.99 24.79 -8.50
CA GLU A 72 -9.23 25.30 -7.36
C GLU A 72 -9.68 24.71 -6.02
N ARG A 73 -11.00 24.64 -5.76
CA ARG A 73 -11.51 24.08 -4.50
C ARG A 73 -11.12 22.62 -4.36
N ARG A 74 -11.23 21.85 -5.46
CA ARG A 74 -10.81 20.44 -5.49
C ARG A 74 -9.30 20.29 -5.27
N ALA A 75 -8.47 21.11 -5.92
CA ALA A 75 -7.02 21.08 -5.70
C ALA A 75 -6.64 21.40 -4.24
N LYS A 76 -7.29 22.41 -3.64
CA LYS A 76 -7.10 22.77 -2.22
C LYS A 76 -7.52 21.63 -1.29
N ALA A 77 -8.67 21.00 -1.53
CA ALA A 77 -9.14 19.86 -0.75
C ALA A 77 -8.20 18.65 -0.88
N GLN A 78 -7.70 18.37 -2.08
CA GLN A 78 -6.75 17.29 -2.33
C GLN A 78 -5.41 17.52 -1.64
N ALA A 79 -4.90 18.75 -1.64
CA ALA A 79 -3.70 19.11 -0.88
C ALA A 79 -3.90 18.92 0.62
N LYS A 80 -5.05 19.32 1.16
CA LYS A 80 -5.41 19.10 2.57
C LYS A 80 -5.49 17.61 2.91
N TYR A 81 -6.12 16.80 2.06
CA TYR A 81 -6.16 15.35 2.22
C TYR A 81 -4.74 14.74 2.28
N ALA A 82 -3.89 15.10 1.32
CA ALA A 82 -2.51 14.61 1.27
C ALA A 82 -1.69 15.02 2.51
N GLN A 83 -1.93 16.22 3.04
CA GLN A 83 -1.32 16.69 4.28
C GLN A 83 -1.80 15.89 5.49
N LEU A 84 -3.13 15.67 5.61
CA LEU A 84 -3.70 14.87 6.69
C LEU A 84 -3.19 13.42 6.64
N ARG A 85 -3.13 12.82 5.47
CA ARG A 85 -2.66 11.43 5.28
C ARG A 85 -1.23 11.20 5.76
N LYS A 86 -0.36 12.22 5.62
CA LYS A 86 1.05 12.19 6.04
C LYS A 86 1.28 12.65 7.47
N SER A 87 0.24 13.09 8.17
CA SER A 87 0.36 13.66 9.50
C SER A 87 0.30 12.60 10.60
N SER A 88 0.83 12.92 11.79
CA SER A 88 0.67 12.11 13.00
C SER A 88 -0.80 11.94 13.41
N TYR A 89 -1.68 12.84 12.96
CA TYR A 89 -3.12 12.72 13.17
C TYR A 89 -3.69 11.47 12.48
N PHE A 90 -3.21 11.12 11.29
CA PHE A 90 -3.64 9.89 10.61
C PHE A 90 -3.23 8.64 11.40
N ALA A 91 -1.98 8.56 11.87
CA ALA A 91 -1.52 7.46 12.72
C ALA A 91 -2.35 7.35 14.02
N ALA A 92 -2.71 8.49 14.63
CA ALA A 92 -3.58 8.52 15.80
C ALA A 92 -5.01 8.01 15.50
N LEU A 93 -5.55 8.30 14.31
CA LEU A 93 -6.84 7.76 13.86
C LEU A 93 -6.77 6.25 13.62
N VAL A 94 -5.72 5.75 12.97
CA VAL A 94 -5.53 4.31 12.76
C VAL A 94 -5.49 3.58 14.11
N LYS A 95 -4.73 4.10 15.07
CA LYS A 95 -4.70 3.58 16.45
C LYS A 95 -6.07 3.61 17.13
N ARG A 96 -6.83 4.71 16.98
CA ARG A 96 -8.18 4.85 17.52
C ARG A 96 -9.15 3.80 16.96
N HIS A 97 -9.00 3.45 15.69
CA HIS A 97 -9.81 2.42 15.02
C HIS A 97 -9.31 0.98 15.27
N GLY A 98 -8.32 0.80 16.16
CA GLY A 98 -7.81 -0.51 16.58
C GLY A 98 -6.66 -1.06 15.72
N GLY A 99 -6.07 -0.23 14.85
CA GLY A 99 -4.88 -0.59 14.06
C GLY A 99 -3.57 -0.25 14.78
N SER A 100 -2.46 -0.57 14.12
CA SER A 100 -1.10 -0.32 14.58
C SER A 100 -0.34 0.59 13.59
N GLU A 101 0.77 1.21 14.03
CA GLU A 101 1.58 2.07 13.15
C GLU A 101 2.21 1.29 11.99
N SER A 102 2.48 0.00 12.19
CA SER A 102 2.95 -0.93 11.15
C SER A 102 1.98 -1.06 9.97
N ASP A 103 0.69 -0.78 10.18
CA ASP A 103 -0.31 -0.78 9.12
C ASP A 103 -0.19 0.46 8.21
N VAL A 104 0.35 1.57 8.71
CA VAL A 104 0.48 2.85 7.97
C VAL A 104 1.65 2.82 6.99
N ASP A 105 2.77 2.17 7.37
CA ASP A 105 4.01 2.15 6.59
C ASP A 105 3.91 1.32 5.29
N VAL A 106 3.09 0.27 5.29
CA VAL A 106 2.87 -0.58 4.10
C VAL A 106 2.19 0.18 2.96
N ALA A 107 1.35 1.17 3.28
CA ALA A 107 0.70 2.03 2.30
C ALA A 107 1.61 3.13 1.76
N ALA A 108 2.56 3.63 2.56
CA ALA A 108 3.49 4.70 2.16
C ALA A 108 4.64 4.24 1.25
N ALA A 109 4.93 2.92 1.23
CA ALA A 109 5.93 2.31 0.35
C ALA A 109 5.46 2.08 -1.11
N ARG A 110 4.27 2.60 -1.47
CA ARG A 110 3.66 2.53 -2.80
C ARG A 110 3.64 3.90 -3.45
#